data_AF-A0A529WZF1-F1
#
_entry.id   AF-A0A529WZF1-F1
#
_cell.length_a   1.000
_cell.length_b   1.000
_cell.length_c   1.000
_cell.angle_alpha   90.00
_cell.angle_beta   90.00
_cell.angle_gamma   90.00
#
_symmetry.space_group_name_H-M   'P 1'
#
loop_
_entity.id
_entity.type
_entity.pdbx_description
1 polymer ?
#
loop_
_entity_poly.entity_id
_entity_poly.type
_entity_poly.pdbx_seq_one_letter_code
_entity_poly.pdbx_strand_id
1 'polypeptide(L)' 'MLETILDLDRYPLNREGSAEWQRLVDESKAALAANGRFNLEGLLRPGIAEKAVAEIRPVMDTRSHVHRRMHNIY' A
#
# COMPACT_ATOMS: atom_id res chain seq x y z
N MET A 1 4.60 -0.63 16.25
CA MET A 1 3.57 0.18 15.55
C MET A 1 3.45 -0.18 14.07
N LEU A 2 4.54 -0.41 13.33
CA LEU A 2 4.44 -0.90 11.94
C LEU A 2 4.00 -2.37 11.84
N GLU A 3 4.47 -3.23 12.74
CA GLU A 3 4.22 -4.69 12.70
C GLU A 3 2.74 -5.06 12.93
N THR A 4 1.97 -4.15 13.53
CA THR A 4 0.52 -4.30 13.76
C THR A 4 -0.31 -3.93 12.54
N ILE A 5 0.29 -3.26 11.55
CA ILE A 5 -0.36 -2.73 10.35
C ILE A 5 0.07 -3.55 9.12
N LEU A 6 1.34 -3.95 9.10
CA LEU A 6 1.96 -4.69 7.99
C LEU A 6 2.20 -6.16 8.36
N ASP A 7 2.02 -7.03 7.40
CA ASP A 7 2.40 -8.45 7.48
C ASP A 7 3.90 -8.60 7.23
N LEU A 8 4.68 -8.32 8.27
CA LEU A 8 6.14 -8.43 8.24
C LEU A 8 6.66 -9.87 8.35
N ASP A 9 5.76 -10.81 8.67
CA ASP A 9 6.08 -12.24 8.68
C ASP A 9 6.19 -12.74 7.24
N ARG A 10 5.28 -12.28 6.37
CA ARG A 10 5.32 -12.56 4.93
C ARG A 10 6.29 -11.66 4.16
N TYR A 11 6.42 -10.40 4.59
CA TYR A 11 7.27 -9.41 3.92
C TYR A 11 8.26 -8.81 4.92
N PRO A 12 9.49 -9.34 5.04
CA PRO A 12 10.46 -8.95 6.07
C PRO A 12 11.12 -7.58 5.80
N LEU A 13 10.31 -6.55 5.55
CA LEU A 13 10.73 -5.18 5.25
C LEU A 13 11.42 -4.50 6.43
N ASN A 14 11.25 -5.02 7.65
CA ASN A 14 11.94 -4.55 8.85
C ASN A 14 13.34 -5.15 9.06
N ARG A 15 13.77 -6.08 8.20
CA ARG A 15 15.05 -6.79 8.31
C ARG A 15 15.93 -6.52 7.10
N GLU A 16 16.17 -5.24 6.82
CA GLU A 16 17.04 -4.83 5.71
C GLU A 16 18.42 -5.50 5.81
N GLY A 17 18.91 -6.02 4.68
CA GLY A 17 20.18 -6.75 4.62
C GLY A 17 20.14 -8.22 5.05
N SER A 18 18.99 -8.72 5.53
CA SER A 18 18.80 -10.17 5.72
C SER A 18 18.64 -10.90 4.38
N ALA A 19 18.91 -12.20 4.37
CA ALA A 19 18.78 -13.03 3.17
C ALA A 19 17.32 -13.07 2.67
N GLU A 20 16.36 -13.07 3.60
CA GLU A 20 14.93 -13.09 3.30
C GLU A 20 14.47 -11.77 2.70
N TRP A 21 14.98 -10.64 3.18
CA TRP A 21 14.73 -9.33 2.58
C TRP A 21 15.33 -9.23 1.18
N GLN A 22 16.57 -9.70 0.99
CA GLN A 22 17.23 -9.66 -0.31
C GLN A 22 16.48 -10.50 -1.34
N ARG A 23 16.00 -11.69 -0.95
CA ARG A 23 15.17 -12.55 -1.79
C ARG A 23 13.89 -11.85 -2.24
N LEU A 24 13.19 -11.16 -1.32
CA LEU A 24 11.99 -10.38 -1.65
C LEU A 24 12.30 -9.25 -2.65
N VAL A 25 13.43 -8.55 -2.46
CA VAL A 25 13.85 -7.47 -3.38
C VAL A 25 14.14 -8.01 -4.77
N ASP A 26 14.82 -9.14 -4.87
CA ASP A 26 15.19 -9.74 -6.16
C ASP A 26 13.93 -10.26 -6.90
N GLU A 27 13.01 -10.90 -6.19
CA GLU A 27 11.70 -11.30 -6.73
C GLU A 27 10.89 -10.08 -7.21
N SER A 28 10.89 -8.99 -6.44
CA SER A 28 10.18 -7.76 -6.79
C SER A 28 10.76 -7.10 -8.03
N LYS A 29 12.09 -7.05 -8.16
CA LYS A 29 12.80 -6.54 -9.35
C LYS A 29 12.50 -7.37 -10.59
N ALA A 30 12.50 -8.70 -10.47
CA ALA A 30 12.17 -9.59 -11.57
C ALA A 30 10.72 -9.40 -12.04
N ALA A 31 9.76 -9.32 -11.11
CA ALA A 31 8.36 -9.08 -11.41
C ALA A 31 8.14 -7.71 -12.08
N LEU A 32 8.84 -6.67 -11.60
CA LEU A 32 8.80 -5.34 -12.19
C LEU A 32 9.37 -5.31 -13.61
N ALA A 33 10.50 -5.98 -13.85
CA ALA A 33 11.10 -6.07 -15.17
C ALA A 33 10.18 -6.81 -16.17
N ALA A 34 9.47 -7.84 -15.71
CA ALA A 34 8.57 -8.62 -16.56
C ALA A 34 7.24 -7.92 -16.85
N ASN A 35 6.64 -7.28 -15.84
CA ASN A 35 5.23 -6.84 -15.91
C ASN A 35 5.06 -5.31 -15.81
N GLY A 36 6.14 -4.55 -15.63
CA GLY A 36 6.10 -3.11 -15.36
C GLY A 36 5.49 -2.73 -14.01
N ARG A 37 5.08 -3.71 -13.21
CA ARG A 37 4.54 -3.57 -11.85
C ARG A 37 4.84 -4.82 -11.03
N PHE A 38 4.89 -4.65 -9.71
CA PHE A 38 4.82 -5.76 -8.76
C PHE A 38 3.86 -5.37 -7.65
N ASN A 39 3.14 -6.34 -7.08
CA ASN A 39 2.17 -6.12 -6.00
C ASN A 39 2.59 -6.91 -4.77
N LEU A 40 2.44 -6.31 -3.59
CA LEU A 40 2.61 -6.97 -2.29
C LEU A 40 1.22 -7.28 -1.71
N GLU A 41 0.59 -8.32 -2.25
CA GLU A 41 -0.77 -8.68 -1.88
C GLU A 41 -0.87 -9.16 -0.44
N GLY A 42 -1.78 -8.55 0.33
CA GLY A 42 -1.93 -8.85 1.75
C GLY A 42 -0.82 -8.25 2.63
N LEU A 43 -0.01 -7.31 2.09
CA LEU A 43 0.96 -6.58 2.90
C LEU A 43 0.29 -5.84 4.06
N LEU A 44 -0.87 -5.23 3.81
CA LEU A 44 -1.67 -4.64 4.88
C LEU A 44 -2.44 -5.76 5.58
N ARG A 45 -2.31 -5.87 6.90
CA ARG A 45 -3.09 -6.84 7.66
C ARG A 45 -4.60 -6.56 7.50
N PRO A 46 -5.46 -7.60 7.45
CA PRO A 46 -6.90 -7.42 7.30
C PRO A 46 -7.47 -6.53 8.42
N GLY A 47 -8.44 -5.66 8.11
CA GLY A 47 -9.07 -4.78 9.09
C GLY A 47 -8.33 -3.46 9.35
N ILE A 48 -7.12 -3.29 8.82
CA ILE A 48 -6.33 -2.06 8.99
C ILE A 48 -6.70 -1.02 7.93
N ALA A 49 -7.00 -1.44 6.71
CA ALA A 49 -7.47 -0.54 5.64
C ALA A 49 -8.78 0.12 6.06
N GLU A 50 -9.68 -0.65 6.66
CA GLU A 50 -10.98 -0.21 7.14
C GLU A 50 -10.85 0.80 8.28
N LYS A 51 -9.90 0.58 9.20
CA LYS A 51 -9.60 1.53 10.29
C LYS A 51 -9.00 2.83 9.76
N ALA A 52 -8.03 2.74 8.85
CA ALA A 52 -7.44 3.92 8.21
C ALA A 52 -8.50 4.73 7.45
N VAL A 53 -9.40 4.07 6.72
CA VAL A 53 -10.53 4.71 6.04
C VAL A 53 -11.46 5.39 7.05
N ALA A 54 -11.76 4.74 8.18
CA ALA A 54 -12.61 5.32 9.22
C ALA A 54 -12.01 6.58 9.88
N GLU A 55 -10.68 6.64 10.02
CA GLU A 55 -9.97 7.82 10.54
C GLU A 55 -9.91 8.97 9.54
N ILE A 56 -9.76 8.66 8.25
CA ILE A 56 -9.65 9.67 7.18
C ILE A 56 -11.02 10.24 6.77
N ARG A 57 -12.08 9.43 6.82
CA ARG A 57 -13.45 9.79 6.40
C ARG A 57 -13.97 11.10 7.00
N PRO A 58 -13.89 11.36 8.32
CA PRO A 58 -14.37 12.62 8.89
C PRO A 58 -13.59 13.87 8.42
N VAL A 59 -12.31 13.73 8.05
CA VAL A 59 -11.53 14.84 7.46
C VAL A 59 -11.94 15.07 6.01
N MET A 60 -12.19 13.99 5.26
CA MET A 60 -12.72 14.09 3.90
C MET A 60 -14.09 14.75 3.86
N ASP A 61 -15.01 14.36 4.75
CA ASP A 61 -16.38 14.88 4.80
C ASP A 61 -16.44 16.38 5.18
N THR A 62 -15.44 16.89 5.89
CA THR A 62 -15.44 18.27 6.42
C THR A 62 -14.50 19.23 5.69
N ARG A 63 -13.46 18.73 5.00
CA ARG A 63 -12.42 19.57 4.36
C ARG A 63 -12.15 19.24 2.90
N SER A 64 -12.76 18.21 2.32
CA SER A 64 -12.58 17.94 0.88
C SER A 64 -13.49 18.84 0.04
N HIS A 65 -12.89 19.75 -0.70
CA HIS A 65 -13.57 20.44 -1.80
C HIS A 65 -13.83 19.43 -2.92
N VAL A 66 -15.10 19.09 -3.17
CA VAL A 66 -15.48 18.28 -4.34
C VAL A 66 -15.27 19.13 -5.59
N HIS A 67 -14.12 18.97 -6.26
CA HIS A 67 -13.89 19.60 -7.54
C HIS A 67 -14.61 18.81 -8.64
N ARG A 68 -15.91 19.08 -8.81
CA ARG A 68 -16.73 18.51 -9.89
C ARG A 68 -16.38 19.20 -11.20
N ARG A 69 -15.36 18.72 -11.91
CA ARG A 69 -15.14 19.12 -13.31
C ARG A 69 -16.29 18.55 -14.14
N MET A 70 -17.32 19.36 -14.41
CA MET A 70 -18.17 19.15 -15.58
C MET A 70 -17.30 19.46 -16.80
N HIS A 71 -16.68 18.42 -17.34
CA HIS A 71 -16.06 18.50 -18.66
C HIS A 71 -17.21 18.56 -19.67
N ASN A 72 -17.64 19.76 -20.05
CA ASN A 72 -18.36 19.93 -21.31
C ASN A 72 -17.31 19.79 -22.41
N ILE A 73 -17.34 18.65 -23.12
CA ILE A 73 -16.57 18.44 -24.33
C ILE A 73 -17.25 19.31 -25.41
N TYR A 74 -16.55 20.32 -25.92
CA TYR A 74 -16.87 20.99 -27.19
C TYR A 74 -15.66 20.83 -28.10
#